data_AF-A0AAF0K986-F1
#
_entry.id   AF-A0AAF0K986-F1
#
_cell.length_a   1.000
_cell.length_b   1.000
_cell.length_c   1.000
_cell.angle_alpha   90.00
_cell.angle_beta   90.00
_cell.angle_gamma   90.00
#
_symmetry.space_group_name_H-M   'P 1'
#
loop_
_entity.id
_entity.type
_entity.pdbx_description
1 polymer ?
#
loop_
_entity_poly.entity_id
_entity_poly.type
_entity_poly.pdbx_seq_one_letter_code
_entity_poly.pdbx_strand_id
1 'polypeptide(L)'
;MKDLPTLWLSIPLLNTLQQIFLKESAVHVSGEFGVQWLVNLATSPWFILAIIAEIVCFVLWLRVLEQTDLSKAFPLSAVSYVFVLASAWLLYSEPVSALQLGGSALIIAGAWCVSTAPEERPIPASSTKSAQ
;
A
#
# COMPACT_ATOMS: atom_id res chain seq x y z
N MET A 1 -10.76 -15.81 -11.90
CA MET A 1 -9.36 -15.64 -12.36
C MET A 1 -9.13 -14.31 -13.08
N LYS A 2 -10.16 -13.63 -13.64
CA LYS A 2 -10.02 -12.27 -14.22
C LYS A 2 -9.95 -11.16 -13.15
N ASP A 3 -10.15 -11.52 -11.89
CA ASP A 3 -10.37 -10.59 -10.78
C ASP A 3 -9.05 -10.17 -10.12
N LEU A 4 -8.00 -11.00 -10.26
CA LEU A 4 -6.69 -10.78 -9.65
C LEU A 4 -6.00 -9.50 -10.16
N PRO A 5 -5.81 -9.26 -11.47
CA PRO A 5 -5.17 -8.02 -11.93
C PRO A 5 -5.97 -6.75 -11.56
N THR A 6 -7.29 -6.86 -11.50
CA THR A 6 -8.17 -5.76 -11.08
C THR A 6 -7.98 -5.45 -9.59
N LEU A 7 -7.93 -6.46 -8.73
CA LEU A 7 -7.64 -6.33 -7.31
C LEU A 7 -6.27 -5.68 -7.07
N TRP A 8 -5.27 -6.08 -7.86
CA TRP A 8 -3.91 -5.55 -7.75
C TRP A 8 -3.83 -4.05 -8.06
N LEU A 9 -4.58 -3.54 -9.04
CA LEU A 9 -4.65 -2.09 -9.31
C LEU A 9 -5.55 -1.34 -8.32
N SER A 10 -6.57 -2.01 -7.78
CA SER A 10 -7.54 -1.40 -6.87
C SER A 10 -6.90 -0.99 -5.54
N ILE A 11 -5.92 -1.77 -5.06
CA ILE A 11 -5.26 -1.53 -3.77
C ILE A 11 -4.43 -0.23 -3.78
N PRO A 12 -3.49 0.00 -4.71
CA PRO A 12 -2.79 1.28 -4.86
C PRO A 12 -3.71 2.48 -4.98
N LEU A 13 -4.81 2.35 -5.74
CA LEU A 13 -5.78 3.42 -5.94
C LEU A 13 -6.55 3.74 -4.65
N LEU A 14 -7.02 2.73 -3.93
CA LEU A 14 -7.71 2.91 -2.65
C LEU A 14 -6.78 3.48 -1.58
N ASN A 15 -5.53 3.01 -1.53
CA ASN A 15 -4.52 3.55 -0.61
C ASN A 15 -4.19 5.02 -0.93
N THR A 16 -4.14 5.37 -2.21
CA THR A 16 -3.98 6.75 -2.65
C THR A 16 -5.17 7.62 -2.24
N LEU A 17 -6.38 7.12 -2.45
CA LEU A 17 -7.62 7.80 -2.06
C LEU A 17 -7.70 8.04 -0.54
N GLN A 18 -7.30 7.04 0.26
CA GLN A 18 -7.16 7.15 1.71
C GLN A 18 -6.19 8.28 2.08
N GLN A 19 -5.01 8.36 1.44
CA GLN A 19 -4.01 9.41 1.74
C GLN A 19 -4.53 10.82 1.41
N ILE A 20 -5.30 10.96 0.34
CA ILE A 20 -6.01 12.21 -0.02
C ILE A 20 -7.01 12.57 1.08
N PHE A 21 -7.85 11.64 1.52
CA PHE A 21 -8.81 11.90 2.60
C PHE A 21 -8.15 12.22 3.94
N LEU A 22 -7.03 11.59 4.26
CA LEU A 22 -6.23 11.92 5.45
C LEU A 22 -5.65 13.33 5.36
N LYS A 23 -5.15 13.73 4.18
CA LYS A 23 -4.67 15.10 3.93
C LYS A 23 -5.81 16.11 4.10
N GLU A 24 -6.97 15.87 3.50
CA GLU A 24 -8.16 16.73 3.69
C GLU A 24 -8.57 16.81 5.15
N SER A 25 -8.61 15.68 5.86
CA SER A 25 -8.92 15.67 7.28
C SER A 25 -7.91 16.47 8.10
N ALA A 26 -6.61 16.37 7.80
CA ALA A 26 -5.58 17.13 8.48
C ALA A 26 -5.71 18.65 8.26
N VAL A 27 -6.20 19.08 7.10
CA VAL A 27 -6.48 20.50 6.81
C VAL A 27 -7.70 21.01 7.59
N HIS A 28 -8.74 20.18 7.73
CA HIS A 28 -9.98 20.56 8.42
C HIS A 28 -9.90 20.43 9.95
N VAL A 29 -8.99 19.60 10.45
CA VAL A 29 -8.78 19.37 11.89
C VAL A 29 -7.50 20.09 12.32
N SER A 30 -7.62 21.40 12.54
CA SER A 30 -6.54 22.25 13.08
C SER A 30 -6.62 22.35 14.60
N GLY A 31 -5.49 22.23 15.30
CA GLY A 31 -5.41 22.44 16.75
C GLY A 31 -4.21 21.75 17.39
N GLU A 32 -3.98 22.00 18.68
CA GLU A 32 -2.97 21.26 19.45
C GLU A 32 -3.40 19.81 19.68
N PHE A 33 -2.42 18.90 19.66
CA PHE A 33 -2.67 17.50 19.91
C PHE A 33 -3.22 17.29 21.33
N GLY A 34 -4.42 16.73 21.44
CA GLY A 34 -5.11 16.51 22.70
C GLY A 34 -6.45 15.80 22.52
N VAL A 35 -7.19 15.62 23.61
CA VAL A 35 -8.47 14.90 23.59
C VAL A 35 -9.47 15.59 22.65
N GLN A 36 -9.53 16.92 22.67
CA GLN A 36 -10.43 17.67 21.78
C GLN A 36 -10.06 17.51 20.30
N TRP A 37 -8.76 17.47 19.98
CA TRP A 37 -8.29 17.20 18.62
C TRP A 37 -8.68 15.80 18.16
N LEU A 38 -8.57 14.79 19.03
CA LEU A 38 -9.00 13.42 18.73
C LEU A 38 -10.52 13.34 18.48
N VAL A 39 -11.33 14.04 19.28
CA VAL A 39 -12.79 14.11 19.07
C VAL A 39 -13.13 14.79 17.75
N ASN A 40 -12.44 15.89 17.42
CA ASN A 40 -12.63 16.59 16.14
C ASN A 40 -12.19 15.73 14.96
N LEU A 41 -11.10 14.96 15.11
CA LEU A 41 -10.64 13.99 14.11
C LEU A 41 -11.66 12.88 13.92
N ALA A 42 -12.17 12.30 15.00
CA ALA A 42 -13.14 11.21 14.96
C ALA A 42 -14.50 11.62 14.36
N THR A 43 -14.86 12.90 14.46
CA THR A 43 -16.09 13.45 13.87
C THR A 43 -15.89 14.05 12.48
N SER A 44 -14.64 14.11 11.97
CA SER A 44 -14.34 14.59 10.63
C SER A 44 -14.88 13.62 9.56
N PRO A 45 -15.73 14.09 8.62
CA PRO A 45 -16.25 13.22 7.56
C PRO A 45 -15.11 12.68 6.66
N TRP A 46 -14.07 13.48 6.43
CA TRP A 46 -12.89 13.07 5.68
C TRP A 46 -12.11 11.95 6.38
N PHE A 47 -11.96 12.03 7.71
CA PHE A 47 -11.32 10.96 8.47
C PHE A 47 -12.14 9.66 8.40
N ILE A 48 -13.46 9.75 8.55
CA ILE A 48 -14.35 8.58 8.45
C ILE A 48 -14.23 7.94 7.06
N LEU A 49 -14.23 8.74 5.99
CA LEU A 49 -14.02 8.24 4.62
C LEU A 49 -12.65 7.58 4.45
N ALA A 50 -11.59 8.14 5.04
CA ALA A 50 -10.26 7.53 5.04
C ALA A 50 -10.27 6.16 5.74
N ILE A 51 -10.93 6.04 6.89
CA ILE A 51 -11.07 4.77 7.62
C ILE A 51 -11.86 3.74 6.81
N ILE A 52 -12.96 4.14 6.16
CA ILE A 52 -13.74 3.24 5.31
C ILE A 52 -12.88 2.75 4.14
N ALA A 53 -12.16 3.66 3.46
CA ALA A 53 -11.25 3.30 2.37
C ALA A 53 -10.17 2.32 2.84
N GLU A 54 -9.62 2.53 4.04
CA GLU A 54 -8.61 1.65 4.64
C GLU A 54 -9.17 0.27 4.97
N ILE A 55 -10.38 0.18 5.55
CA ILE A 55 -11.05 -1.10 5.81
C ILE A 55 -11.25 -1.89 4.51
N VAL A 56 -11.72 -1.22 3.45
CA VAL A 56 -11.89 -1.85 2.13
C VAL A 56 -10.54 -2.31 1.58
N CYS A 57 -9.50 -1.47 1.67
CA CYS A 57 -8.14 -1.77 1.25
C CYS A 57 -7.61 -3.02 1.97
N PHE A 58 -7.79 -3.10 3.29
CA PHE A 58 -7.39 -4.26 4.10
C PHE A 58 -8.08 -5.54 3.66
N VAL A 59 -9.38 -5.50 3.39
CA VAL A 59 -10.12 -6.68 2.91
C VAL A 59 -9.58 -7.15 1.56
N LEU A 60 -9.31 -6.23 0.62
CA LEU A 60 -8.71 -6.59 -0.66
C LEU A 60 -7.29 -7.14 -0.51
N TRP A 61 -6.50 -6.55 0.38
CA TRP A 61 -5.16 -7.01 0.70
C TRP A 61 -5.16 -8.43 1.26
N LEU A 62 -6.09 -8.76 2.16
CA LEU A 62 -6.27 -10.12 2.66
C LEU A 62 -6.56 -11.12 1.52
N ARG A 63 -7.40 -10.74 0.54
CA ARG A 63 -7.69 -11.58 -0.62
C ARG A 63 -6.51 -11.77 -1.56
N VAL A 64 -5.59 -10.80 -1.63
CA VAL A 64 -4.33 -10.94 -2.36
C VAL A 64 -3.39 -11.89 -1.62
N LEU A 65 -3.25 -11.75 -0.30
CA LEU A 65 -2.41 -12.63 0.52
C LEU A 65 -2.92 -14.08 0.58
N GLU A 66 -4.22 -14.30 0.43
CA GLU A 66 -4.80 -15.65 0.30
C GLU A 66 -4.31 -16.39 -0.97
N GLN A 67 -3.97 -15.64 -2.03
CA GLN A 67 -3.63 -16.17 -3.35
C GLN A 67 -2.16 -16.02 -3.72
N THR A 68 -1.38 -15.30 -2.92
CA THR A 68 -0.01 -14.92 -3.26
C THR A 68 0.84 -14.81 -2.00
N ASP A 69 2.05 -15.35 -2.05
CA ASP A 69 3.00 -15.23 -0.94
C ASP A 69 3.31 -13.76 -0.64
N LEU A 70 3.46 -13.44 0.65
CA LEU A 70 3.75 -12.08 1.10
C LEU A 70 4.95 -11.46 0.36
N SER A 71 5.98 -12.26 0.09
CA SER A 71 7.19 -11.83 -0.65
C SER A 71 6.91 -11.39 -2.09
N LYS A 72 5.93 -12.01 -2.77
CA LYS A 72 5.51 -11.64 -4.12
C LYS A 72 4.50 -10.50 -4.13
N ALA A 73 3.75 -10.32 -3.04
CA ALA A 73 2.80 -9.22 -2.89
C ALA A 73 3.51 -7.89 -2.51
N PHE A 74 4.68 -7.95 -1.87
CA PHE A 74 5.41 -6.77 -1.39
C PHE A 74 5.77 -5.73 -2.49
N PRO A 75 6.18 -6.13 -3.72
CA PRO A 75 6.32 -5.22 -4.85
C PRO A 75 5.08 -4.37 -5.14
N LEU A 76 3.88 -4.86 -4.84
CA LEU A 76 2.64 -4.10 -5.03
C LEU A 76 2.58 -2.88 -4.11
N SER A 77 3.00 -3.03 -2.85
CA SER A 77 3.06 -1.93 -1.89
C SER A 77 4.04 -0.84 -2.32
N ALA A 78 5.14 -1.22 -2.97
CA ALA A 78 6.10 -0.29 -3.56
C ALA A 78 5.48 0.54 -4.70
N VAL A 79 4.62 -0.07 -5.52
CA VAL A 79 3.88 0.66 -6.57
C VAL A 79 2.88 1.64 -5.97
N SER A 80 2.19 1.29 -4.88
CA SER A 80 1.29 2.21 -4.17
C SER A 80 1.96 3.51 -3.77
N TYR A 81 3.22 3.47 -3.32
CA TYR A 81 3.98 4.67 -2.97
C TYR A 81 4.13 5.64 -4.16
N VAL A 82 4.35 5.12 -5.36
CA VAL A 82 4.45 5.94 -6.58
C VAL A 82 3.11 6.59 -6.92
N PHE A 83 2.00 5.87 -6.77
CA PHE A 83 0.66 6.43 -6.97
C PHE A 83 0.36 7.54 -5.97
N VAL A 84 0.71 7.35 -4.70
CA VAL A 84 0.56 8.38 -3.67
C VAL A 84 1.38 9.62 -4.03
N LEU A 85 2.65 9.46 -4.41
CA LEU A 85 3.50 10.58 -4.82
C LEU A 85 2.95 11.31 -6.06
N ALA A 86 2.48 10.57 -7.07
CA ALA A 86 1.87 11.13 -8.25
C ALA A 86 0.58 11.90 -7.93
N SER A 87 -0.24 11.37 -7.03
CA SER A 87 -1.46 12.04 -6.58
C SER A 87 -1.17 13.31 -5.77
N ALA A 88 -0.14 13.30 -4.93
CA ALA A 88 0.30 14.47 -4.17
C ALA A 88 0.75 15.59 -5.11
N TRP A 89 1.49 15.24 -6.16
CA TRP A 89 1.87 16.18 -7.20
C TRP A 89 0.68 16.72 -7.99
N LEU A 90 -0.22 15.85 -8.46
CA LEU A 90 -1.33 16.23 -9.34
C LEU A 90 -2.46 16.97 -8.63
N LEU A 91 -2.84 16.54 -7.43
CA LEU A 91 -3.99 17.08 -6.71
C LEU A 91 -3.63 18.24 -5.79
N TYR A 92 -2.47 18.16 -5.14
CA TYR A 92 -2.05 19.16 -4.15
C TYR A 92 -0.98 20.12 -4.70
N SER A 93 -0.50 19.91 -5.94
CA SER A 93 0.58 20.71 -6.54
C SER A 93 1.82 20.81 -5.64
N GLU A 94 2.05 19.79 -4.81
CA GLU A 94 3.20 19.78 -3.91
C GLU A 94 4.49 19.65 -4.74
N PRO A 95 5.55 20.44 -4.44
CA PRO A 95 6.78 20.41 -5.21
C PRO A 95 7.46 19.06 -5.03
N VAL A 96 7.42 18.24 -6.08
CA VAL A 96 8.13 16.96 -6.11
C VAL A 96 9.57 17.21 -6.51
N SER A 97 10.49 16.78 -5.65
CA SER A 97 11.93 16.89 -5.90
C SER A 97 12.37 15.90 -6.98
N ALA A 98 13.36 16.28 -7.81
CA ALA A 98 14.01 15.37 -8.74
C ALA A 98 14.59 14.12 -8.03
N LEU A 99 14.99 14.25 -6.75
CA LEU A 99 15.44 13.12 -5.94
C LEU A 99 14.30 12.16 -5.58
N GLN A 100 13.09 12.68 -5.33
CA GLN A 100 11.91 11.84 -5.08
C GLN A 100 11.53 11.06 -6.34
N LEU A 101 11.57 11.70 -7.52
CA LEU A 101 11.35 11.01 -8.80
C LEU A 101 12.40 9.93 -9.06
N GLY A 102 13.69 10.24 -8.81
CA GLY A 102 14.77 9.25 -8.92
C GLY A 102 14.59 8.07 -7.94
N GLY A 103 14.21 8.35 -6.70
CA GLY A 103 13.88 7.34 -5.70
C GLY A 103 12.69 6.48 -6.09
N SER A 104 11.61 7.08 -6.60
CA SER A 104 10.44 6.35 -7.12
C SER A 104 10.80 5.43 -8.28
N ALA A 105 11.64 5.88 -9.21
CA ALA A 105 12.13 5.03 -10.30
C ALA A 105 12.93 3.83 -9.76
N LEU A 106 13.75 4.05 -8.73
CA LEU A 106 14.52 2.99 -8.07
C LEU A 106 13.62 1.99 -7.32
N ILE A 107 12.54 2.47 -6.68
CA ILE A 107 11.53 1.62 -6.03
C ILE A 107 10.84 0.74 -7.08
N ILE A 108 10.45 1.28 -8.23
CA ILE A 108 9.85 0.51 -9.33
C ILE A 108 10.84 -0.54 -9.84
N ALA A 109 12.11 -0.15 -10.03
CA ALA A 109 13.14 -1.09 -10.47
C ALA A 109 13.37 -2.22 -9.45
N GLY A 110 13.41 -1.90 -8.15
CA GLY A 110 13.51 -2.89 -7.08
C GLY A 110 12.31 -3.83 -7.03
N ALA A 111 11.10 -3.29 -7.15
CA ALA A 111 9.86 -4.07 -7.24
C ALA A 111 9.88 -5.02 -8.44
N TRP A 112 10.37 -4.56 -9.59
CA TRP A 112 10.54 -5.40 -10.78
C TRP A 112 11.52 -6.55 -10.52
N CYS A 113 12.70 -6.26 -9.95
CA CYS A 113 13.69 -7.28 -9.60
C CYS A 113 13.11 -8.35 -8.67
N VAL A 114 12.40 -7.96 -7.61
CA VAL A 114 11.78 -8.89 -6.66
C VAL A 114 10.69 -9.72 -7.33
N SER A 115 9.87 -9.12 -8.19
CA SER A 115 8.84 -9.85 -8.94
C SER A 115 9.42 -10.88 -9.91
N THR A 116 10.66 -10.71 -10.37
CA THR A 116 11.35 -11.63 -11.28
C THR A 116 12.23 -12.67 -10.58
N ALA A 117 12.36 -12.61 -9.25
CA ALA A 117 13.22 -13.52 -8.50
C ALA A 117 12.70 -14.97 -8.58
N PRO A 118 13.53 -15.95 -8.98
CA PRO A 118 13.12 -17.36 -8.99
C PRO A 118 12.76 -17.85 -7.59
N GLU A 119 11.69 -18.64 -7.50
CA GLU A 119 11.24 -19.22 -6.25
C GLU A 119 12.22 -20.31 -5.78
N GLU A 120 12.86 -20.07 -4.64
CA GLU A 120 13.78 -21.04 -4.05
C GLU A 120 12.96 -22.24 -3.56
N ARG A 121 12.95 -23.31 -4.36
CA ARG A 121 12.23 -24.54 -4.01
C ARG A 121 12.80 -25.10 -2.71
N PRO A 122 11.96 -25.40 -1.70
CA PRO A 122 12.42 -26.05 -0.47
C PRO A 122 13.17 -27.33 -0.82
N ILE A 123 14.38 -27.49 -0.29
CA ILE A 123 15.15 -28.73 -0.42
C ILE A 123 14.31 -29.82 0.25
N PRO A 124 13.87 -30.88 -0.47
CA PRO A 124 13.10 -31.95 0.15
C PRO A 124 13.94 -32.56 1.26
N ALA A 125 13.40 -32.56 2.49
CA ALA A 125 14.05 -33.18 3.63
C ALA A 125 14.41 -34.61 3.24
N SER A 126 15.72 -34.90 3.25
CA SER A 126 16.24 -36.22 2.95
C SER A 126 15.47 -37.26 3.76
N SER A 127 14.89 -38.24 3.08
CA SER A 127 14.23 -39.40 3.66
C SER A 127 15.24 -40.24 4.43
N THR A 128 15.68 -39.76 5.59
CA THR A 128 16.55 -40.49 6.51
C THR A 128 15.66 -41.07 7.59
N LYS A 129 14.92 -42.14 7.24
CA LYS A 129 14.33 -43.11 8.19
C LYS A 129 13.69 -44.28 7.42
N SER A 130 14.54 -45.08 6.76
CA SER A 130 14.23 -46.45 6.36
C SER A 130 15.47 -47.34 6.53
N ALA A 131 16.06 -47.32 7.73
CA ALA A 131 17.07 -48.28 8.15
C ALA A 131 17.25 -48.16 9.66
N GLN A 132 16.27 -48.63 10.43
CA GLN A 132 16.48 -49.23 11.75
C GLN A 132 15.20 -49.93 12.21
#